data_AF-A0A5K3ESG5-F1
#
_entry.id   AF-A0A5K3ESG5-F1
#
_cell.length_a   1.000
_cell.length_b   1.000
_cell.length_c   1.000
_cell.angle_alpha   90.00
_cell.angle_beta   90.00
_cell.angle_gamma   90.00
#
_symmetry.space_group_name_H-M   'P 1'
#
loop_
_entity.id
_entity.type
_entity.pdbx_description
1 polymer ?
#
loop_
_entity_poly.entity_id
_entity_poly.type
_entity_poly.pdbx_seq_one_letter_code
_entity_poly.pdbx_strand_id
1 'polypeptide(L)'
;MRNSGPNAPSRPRSAFNLYMQYRLSHDEDLVARPFIERRRLIGGEWSAMSQQQKQIYRDQAICEREKYLKEFDEYKKTDEYKEWIAKQEISQSLKRGKKTTGKHNVEDGLGDGVSSKFRRVPIFTQEFLEYNRQREMSLRHLRKQVTKLDEETALLSKHVENLANAGNNLEQQIKAAEAQLSLEEAVVQKFCKELVTTFADLPVPTLDKSTRSPSKGSERITLSSVDSYLSRLAELSSSGNHETLRTTAVEFLRAAIRSKKLTMCST
;
A
#
# COMPACT_ATOMS: atom_id res chain seq x y z
N MET A 1 -5.77 -2.27 -38.87
CA MET A 1 -6.49 -3.49 -38.42
C MET A 1 -6.41 -3.57 -36.91
N ARG A 2 -7.52 -3.84 -36.22
CA ARG A 2 -7.54 -3.92 -34.74
C ARG A 2 -6.72 -5.14 -34.31
N ASN A 3 -5.67 -4.93 -33.51
CA ASN A 3 -4.83 -6.00 -32.94
C ASN A 3 -5.48 -6.67 -31.71
N SER A 4 -6.81 -6.69 -31.64
CA SER A 4 -7.57 -7.24 -30.52
C SER A 4 -8.71 -8.11 -31.07
N GLY A 5 -9.13 -9.11 -30.30
CA GLY A 5 -10.21 -10.01 -30.68
C GLY A 5 -11.57 -9.35 -30.86
N PRO A 6 -12.56 -10.09 -31.39
CA PRO A 6 -13.94 -9.62 -31.46
C PRO A 6 -14.42 -9.18 -30.07
N ASN A 7 -15.13 -8.06 -29.98
CA ASN A 7 -15.64 -7.47 -28.73
C ASN A 7 -14.60 -7.10 -27.66
N ALA A 8 -13.30 -7.10 -27.98
CA ALA A 8 -12.29 -6.64 -27.03
C ALA A 8 -12.49 -5.14 -26.70
N PRO A 9 -12.44 -4.75 -25.40
CA PRO A 9 -12.53 -3.35 -25.03
C PRO A 9 -11.41 -2.54 -25.68
N SER A 10 -11.71 -1.28 -26.01
CA SER A 10 -10.76 -0.40 -26.70
C SER A 10 -9.75 0.17 -25.70
N ARG A 11 -8.49 0.29 -26.12
CA ARG A 11 -7.43 0.84 -25.26
C ARG A 11 -7.79 2.26 -24.81
N PRO A 12 -7.57 2.60 -23.53
CA PRO A 12 -7.90 3.91 -22.97
C PRO A 12 -7.00 4.96 -23.61
N ARG A 13 -7.51 6.19 -23.71
CA ARG A 13 -6.76 7.32 -24.30
C ARG A 13 -5.75 7.87 -23.29
N SER A 14 -4.64 8.41 -23.78
CA SER A 14 -3.71 9.15 -22.94
C SER A 14 -4.28 10.53 -22.60
N ALA A 15 -3.77 11.17 -21.54
CA ALA A 15 -4.16 12.52 -21.15
C ALA A 15 -4.08 13.54 -22.30
N PHE A 16 -3.01 13.46 -23.11
CA PHE A 16 -2.88 14.31 -24.30
C PHE A 16 -3.92 14.00 -25.37
N ASN A 17 -4.25 12.72 -25.61
CA ASN A 17 -5.26 12.34 -26.59
C ASN A 17 -6.69 12.72 -26.14
N LEU A 18 -6.95 12.73 -24.83
CA LEU A 18 -8.19 13.27 -24.26
C LEU A 18 -8.29 14.77 -24.47
N TYR A 19 -7.21 15.51 -24.21
CA TYR A 19 -7.14 16.93 -24.50
C TYR A 19 -7.30 17.22 -26.00
N MET A 20 -6.63 16.45 -26.86
CA MET A 20 -6.76 16.57 -28.31
C MET A 20 -8.19 16.32 -28.77
N GLN A 21 -8.88 15.31 -28.22
CA GLN A 21 -10.29 15.07 -28.52
C GLN A 21 -11.18 16.22 -28.03
N TYR A 22 -10.93 16.74 -26.82
CA TYR A 22 -11.64 17.90 -26.29
C TYR A 22 -11.47 19.12 -27.18
N ARG A 23 -10.25 19.42 -27.65
CA ARG A 23 -10.01 20.55 -28.56
C ARG A 23 -10.75 20.38 -29.89
N LEU A 24 -10.78 19.16 -30.42
CA LEU A 24 -11.49 18.87 -31.68
C LEU A 24 -13.00 18.86 -31.55
N SER A 25 -13.56 18.65 -30.36
CA SER A 25 -15.01 18.73 -30.16
C SER A 25 -15.51 20.16 -29.92
N HIS A 26 -14.61 21.11 -29.67
CA HIS A 26 -14.96 22.50 -29.32
C HIS A 26 -14.52 23.51 -30.40
N ASP A 27 -13.84 23.05 -31.46
CA ASP A 27 -13.25 23.92 -32.48
C ASP A 27 -13.31 23.23 -33.85
N GLU A 28 -14.41 23.48 -34.57
CA GLU A 28 -14.66 22.94 -35.91
C GLU A 28 -13.64 23.45 -36.93
N ASP A 29 -13.10 24.66 -36.74
CA ASP A 29 -12.06 25.22 -37.62
C ASP A 29 -10.73 24.47 -37.45
N LEU A 30 -10.39 24.02 -36.24
CA LEU A 30 -9.28 23.10 -36.02
C LEU A 30 -9.53 21.71 -36.65
N VAL A 31 -10.79 21.27 -36.75
CA VAL A 31 -11.16 20.01 -37.41
C VAL A 31 -11.01 20.11 -38.94
N ALA A 32 -11.30 21.27 -39.53
CA ALA A 32 -11.14 21.51 -40.96
C ALA A 32 -9.67 21.58 -41.40
N ARG A 33 -8.73 21.86 -40.47
CA ARG A 33 -7.30 21.95 -40.77
C ARG A 33 -6.64 20.60 -41.07
N PRO A 34 -5.57 20.58 -41.89
CA PRO A 34 -4.77 19.38 -42.14
C PRO A 34 -4.28 18.73 -40.84
N PHE A 35 -4.24 17.40 -40.81
CA PHE A 35 -3.87 16.62 -39.62
C PHE A 35 -2.54 17.06 -38.98
N ILE A 36 -1.53 17.33 -39.81
CA ILE A 36 -0.19 17.75 -39.34
C ILE A 36 -0.25 19.11 -38.64
N GLU A 37 -1.01 20.06 -39.20
CA GLU A 37 -1.15 21.41 -38.62
C GLU A 37 -1.92 21.37 -37.29
N ARG A 38 -3.06 20.68 -37.27
CA ARG A 38 -3.86 20.44 -36.07
C ARG A 38 -3.03 19.82 -34.95
N ARG A 39 -2.26 18.76 -35.26
CA ARG A 39 -1.40 18.09 -34.27
C ARG A 39 -0.32 19.03 -33.72
N ARG A 40 0.25 19.89 -34.58
CA ARG A 40 1.25 20.89 -34.16
C ARG A 40 0.64 21.94 -33.24
N LEU A 41 -0.53 22.48 -33.59
CA LEU A 41 -1.24 23.49 -32.78
C LEU A 41 -1.61 22.95 -31.40
N ILE A 42 -2.31 21.81 -31.36
CA ILE A 42 -2.73 21.17 -30.10
C ILE A 42 -1.52 20.73 -29.26
N GLY A 43 -0.44 20.26 -29.90
CA GLY A 43 0.81 19.92 -29.22
C GLY A 43 1.49 21.14 -28.57
N GLY A 44 1.44 22.29 -29.23
CA GLY A 44 1.93 23.56 -28.71
C GLY A 44 1.11 24.05 -27.52
N GLU A 45 -0.21 24.06 -27.66
CA GLU A 45 -1.15 24.43 -26.58
C GLU A 45 -0.97 23.52 -25.37
N TRP A 46 -0.95 22.20 -25.58
CA TRP A 46 -0.69 21.25 -24.51
C TRP A 46 0.66 21.51 -23.83
N SER A 47 1.71 21.82 -24.57
CA SER A 47 3.02 22.11 -23.96
C SER A 47 2.96 23.35 -23.07
N ALA A 48 2.26 24.40 -23.49
CA ALA A 48 2.09 25.66 -22.77
C ALA A 48 1.12 25.60 -21.56
N MET A 49 0.23 24.60 -21.49
CA MET A 49 -0.70 24.45 -20.37
C MET A 49 0.01 24.20 -19.04
N SER A 50 -0.58 24.74 -17.97
CA SER A 50 -0.08 24.56 -16.61
C SER A 50 -0.22 23.10 -16.14
N GLN A 51 0.54 22.73 -15.10
CA GLN A 51 0.45 21.39 -14.52
C GLN A 51 -0.96 21.09 -13.98
N GLN A 52 -1.63 22.08 -13.39
CA GLN A 52 -3.00 21.94 -12.87
C GLN A 52 -4.01 21.68 -13.99
N GLN A 53 -3.91 22.39 -15.12
CA GLN A 53 -4.79 22.18 -16.27
C GLN A 53 -4.56 20.81 -16.92
N LYS A 54 -3.30 20.36 -17.00
CA LYS A 54 -2.95 19.01 -17.45
C LYS A 54 -3.43 17.93 -16.49
N GLN A 55 -3.50 18.23 -15.20
CA GLN A 55 -3.86 17.26 -14.16
C GLN A 55 -5.29 16.72 -14.36
N ILE A 56 -6.24 17.57 -14.74
CA ILE A 56 -7.63 17.17 -15.04
C ILE A 56 -7.65 16.03 -16.08
N TYR A 57 -6.89 16.16 -17.16
CA TYR A 57 -6.82 15.14 -18.21
C TYR A 57 -5.98 13.93 -17.80
N ARG A 58 -5.00 14.10 -16.89
CA ARG A 58 -4.25 12.97 -16.31
C ARG A 58 -5.15 12.12 -15.43
N ASP A 59 -5.93 12.75 -14.57
CA ASP A 59 -6.88 12.06 -13.68
C ASP A 59 -7.96 11.35 -14.50
N GLN A 60 -8.48 12.01 -15.54
CA GLN A 60 -9.42 11.38 -16.46
C GLN A 60 -8.81 10.17 -17.21
N ALA A 61 -7.56 10.27 -17.66
CA ALA A 61 -6.87 9.15 -18.30
C ALA A 61 -6.63 7.97 -17.33
N ILE A 62 -6.37 8.26 -16.05
CA ILE A 62 -6.26 7.24 -15.00
C ILE A 62 -7.61 6.54 -14.81
N CYS A 63 -8.68 7.29 -14.64
CA CYS A 63 -10.03 6.76 -14.51
C CYS A 63 -10.45 5.88 -15.71
N GLU A 64 -10.18 6.31 -16.94
CA GLU A 64 -10.47 5.51 -18.15
C GLU A 64 -9.62 4.24 -18.20
N ARG A 65 -8.36 4.30 -17.75
CA ARG A 65 -7.49 3.13 -17.67
C ARG A 65 -7.99 2.10 -16.67
N GLU A 66 -8.45 2.54 -15.51
CA GLU A 66 -9.02 1.64 -14.50
C GLU A 66 -10.30 0.96 -15.00
N LYS A 67 -11.19 1.70 -15.68
CA LYS A 67 -12.38 1.12 -16.31
C LYS A 67 -12.01 0.08 -17.37
N TYR A 68 -11.09 0.41 -18.26
CA TYR A 68 -10.59 -0.51 -19.28
C TYR A 68 -10.00 -1.78 -18.67
N LEU A 69 -9.21 -1.66 -17.59
CA LEU A 69 -8.61 -2.83 -16.94
C LEU A 69 -9.69 -3.78 -16.39
N LYS A 70 -10.74 -3.23 -15.75
CA LYS A 70 -11.87 -4.03 -15.26
C LYS A 70 -12.61 -4.73 -16.40
N GLU A 71 -13.00 -3.99 -17.44
CA GLU A 71 -13.67 -4.54 -18.63
C GLU A 71 -12.80 -5.58 -19.35
N PHE A 72 -11.49 -5.37 -19.41
CA PHE A 72 -10.56 -6.29 -20.05
C PHE A 72 -10.36 -7.58 -19.24
N ASP A 73 -10.37 -7.51 -17.92
CA ASP A 73 -10.30 -8.69 -17.05
C ASP A 73 -11.59 -9.50 -17.08
N GLU A 74 -12.75 -8.86 -17.28
CA GLU A 74 -14.01 -9.54 -17.59
C GLU A 74 -13.97 -10.19 -18.98
N TYR A 75 -13.48 -9.47 -20.00
CA TYR A 75 -13.32 -10.00 -21.35
C TYR A 75 -12.40 -11.23 -21.39
N LYS A 76 -11.32 -11.27 -20.60
CA LYS A 76 -10.45 -12.47 -20.50
C LYS A 76 -11.19 -13.73 -20.03
N LYS A 77 -12.29 -13.57 -19.28
CA LYS A 77 -13.07 -14.69 -18.76
C LYS A 77 -14.08 -15.22 -19.78
N THR A 78 -14.41 -14.44 -20.81
CA THR A 78 -15.42 -14.84 -21.81
C THR A 78 -14.89 -15.90 -22.75
N ASP A 79 -15.81 -16.69 -23.31
CA ASP A 79 -15.47 -17.73 -24.26
C ASP A 79 -14.96 -17.16 -25.59
N GLU A 80 -15.34 -15.93 -25.93
CA GLU A 80 -14.83 -15.26 -27.14
C GLU A 80 -13.33 -14.97 -27.05
N TYR A 81 -12.81 -14.63 -25.86
CA TYR A 81 -11.37 -14.45 -25.66
C TYR A 81 -10.61 -15.77 -25.81
N LYS A 82 -11.13 -16.86 -25.23
CA LYS A 82 -10.54 -18.21 -25.35
C LYS A 82 -10.54 -18.68 -26.80
N GLU A 83 -11.64 -18.50 -27.51
CA GLU A 83 -11.73 -18.81 -28.94
C GLU A 83 -10.78 -17.96 -29.78
N TRP A 84 -10.64 -16.68 -29.45
CA TRP A 84 -9.73 -15.79 -30.17
C TRP A 84 -8.27 -16.21 -29.97
N ILE A 85 -7.87 -16.56 -28.74
CA ILE A 85 -6.54 -17.11 -28.45
C ILE A 85 -6.34 -18.44 -29.17
N ALA A 86 -7.30 -19.36 -29.11
CA ALA A 86 -7.23 -20.63 -29.82
C ALA A 86 -7.13 -20.43 -31.35
N LYS A 87 -7.90 -19.51 -31.93
CA LYS A 87 -7.81 -19.14 -33.36
C LYS A 87 -6.46 -18.50 -33.70
N GLN A 88 -5.86 -17.73 -32.79
CA GLN A 88 -4.51 -17.18 -32.97
C GLN A 88 -3.45 -18.29 -32.93
N GLU A 89 -3.53 -19.22 -31.98
CA GLU A 89 -2.62 -20.36 -31.87
C GLU A 89 -2.74 -21.31 -33.07
N ILE A 90 -3.96 -21.60 -33.51
CA ILE A 90 -4.25 -22.39 -34.71
C ILE A 90 -3.76 -21.68 -35.99
N SER A 91 -3.96 -20.35 -36.10
CA SER A 91 -3.44 -19.58 -37.25
C SER A 91 -1.90 -19.56 -37.25
N GLN A 92 -1.27 -19.45 -36.07
CA GLN A 92 0.18 -19.53 -35.94
C GLN A 92 0.72 -20.93 -36.25
N SER A 93 0.03 -22.01 -35.83
CA SER A 93 0.42 -23.39 -36.12
C SER A 93 0.21 -23.76 -37.60
N LEU A 94 -0.88 -23.32 -38.23
CA LEU A 94 -1.14 -23.50 -39.66
C LEU A 94 -0.15 -22.71 -40.54
N LYS A 95 0.25 -21.50 -40.13
CA LYS A 95 1.32 -20.73 -40.80
C LYS A 95 2.69 -21.41 -40.68
N ARG A 96 2.91 -22.22 -39.64
CA ARG A 96 4.11 -23.06 -39.47
C ARG A 96 4.05 -24.34 -40.32
N GLY A 97 2.87 -24.94 -40.53
CA GLY A 97 2.70 -26.17 -41.31
C GLY A 97 2.65 -26.01 -42.84
N LYS A 98 2.21 -24.85 -43.38
CA LYS A 98 2.03 -24.68 -44.84
C LYS A 98 3.32 -24.42 -45.64
N LYS A 99 4.51 -24.51 -45.03
CA LYS A 99 5.82 -24.42 -45.72
C LYS A 99 6.45 -25.79 -46.04
N THR A 100 5.82 -26.90 -45.69
CA THR A 100 6.38 -28.24 -45.87
C THR A 100 5.36 -29.20 -46.49
N THR A 101 5.09 -29.05 -47.78
CA THR A 101 4.66 -30.18 -48.63
C THR A 101 5.70 -30.35 -49.73
N GLY A 102 6.70 -31.17 -49.43
CA GLY A 102 7.86 -31.43 -50.27
C GLY A 102 8.83 -32.41 -49.59
N LYS A 103 8.30 -33.56 -49.15
CA LYS A 103 8.93 -34.90 -49.13
C LYS A 103 10.45 -34.97 -48.81
N HIS A 104 10.81 -35.28 -47.56
CA HIS A 104 11.55 -36.50 -47.14
C HIS A 104 11.97 -36.43 -45.65
N ASN A 105 11.87 -37.59 -44.98
CA ASN A 105 12.36 -37.90 -43.63
C ASN A 105 13.81 -37.43 -43.39
N VAL A 106 14.10 -36.92 -42.20
CA VAL A 106 14.84 -37.56 -41.08
C VAL A 106 14.84 -36.56 -39.91
N GLU A 107 14.63 -37.05 -38.69
CA GLU A 107 14.77 -36.33 -37.43
C GLU A 107 16.16 -35.68 -37.30
N ASP A 108 16.22 -34.40 -36.96
CA ASP A 108 17.00 -33.96 -35.80
C ASP A 108 16.59 -32.53 -35.40
N GLY A 109 16.61 -32.29 -34.10
CA GLY A 109 16.09 -31.11 -33.43
C GLY A 109 16.89 -29.83 -33.64
N LEU A 110 16.38 -28.78 -32.98
CA LEU A 110 16.92 -27.40 -32.87
C LEU A 110 16.44 -26.43 -33.96
N GLY A 111 15.20 -25.97 -33.76
CA GLY A 111 14.58 -24.91 -34.54
C GLY A 111 15.15 -23.53 -34.22
N ASP A 112 15.77 -22.90 -35.22
CA ASP A 112 15.95 -21.46 -35.28
C ASP A 112 15.04 -20.84 -36.35
N GLY A 113 13.95 -20.23 -35.92
CA GLY A 113 13.04 -19.46 -36.77
C GLY A 113 13.65 -18.19 -37.35
N VAL A 114 14.79 -17.74 -36.81
CA VAL A 114 15.55 -16.58 -37.33
C VAL A 114 16.40 -16.99 -38.55
N SER A 115 16.89 -18.23 -38.58
CA SER A 115 17.64 -18.81 -39.70
C SER A 115 16.84 -18.95 -41.01
N SER A 116 15.51 -18.96 -40.98
CA SER A 116 14.68 -19.21 -42.19
C SER A 116 14.67 -18.06 -43.21
N LYS A 117 14.98 -16.82 -42.80
CA LYS A 117 15.28 -15.70 -43.72
C LYS A 117 16.76 -15.64 -44.10
N PHE A 118 17.65 -16.00 -43.17
CA PHE A 118 19.10 -16.06 -43.37
C PHE A 118 19.49 -17.06 -44.47
N ARG A 119 18.81 -18.20 -44.54
CA ARG A 119 19.04 -19.24 -45.57
C ARG A 119 18.64 -18.84 -47.00
N ARG A 120 18.18 -17.61 -47.25
CA ARG A 120 17.74 -17.10 -48.57
C ARG A 120 18.41 -15.80 -49.04
N VAL A 121 19.31 -15.21 -48.25
CA VAL A 121 20.03 -13.99 -48.64
C VAL A 121 21.48 -14.39 -48.92
N PRO A 122 21.99 -14.25 -50.15
CA PRO A 122 23.37 -14.59 -50.47
C PRO A 122 24.36 -13.79 -49.63
N ILE A 123 25.41 -14.44 -49.14
CA ILE A 123 26.50 -13.80 -48.39
C ILE A 123 27.15 -12.69 -49.21
N PHE A 124 27.57 -11.61 -48.53
CA PHE A 124 28.19 -10.41 -49.14
C PHE A 124 27.30 -9.59 -50.08
N THR A 125 25.98 -9.76 -50.03
CA THR A 125 25.04 -8.82 -50.67
C THR A 125 24.78 -7.58 -49.81
N GLN A 126 24.37 -6.48 -50.43
CA GLN A 126 23.99 -5.25 -49.72
C GLN A 126 22.88 -5.51 -48.69
N GLU A 127 21.90 -6.35 -49.04
CA GLU A 127 20.80 -6.76 -48.15
C GLU A 127 21.32 -7.55 -46.93
N PHE A 128 22.31 -8.44 -47.12
CA PHE A 128 22.95 -9.18 -46.03
C PHE A 128 23.68 -8.25 -45.05
N LEU A 129 24.45 -7.29 -45.59
CA LEU A 129 25.22 -6.34 -44.77
C LEU A 129 24.31 -5.41 -43.97
N GLU A 130 23.25 -4.87 -44.58
CA GLU A 130 22.26 -4.02 -43.91
C GLU A 130 21.49 -4.79 -42.83
N TYR A 131 21.08 -6.02 -43.11
CA TYR A 131 20.41 -6.89 -42.14
C TYR A 131 21.32 -7.22 -40.95
N ASN A 132 22.59 -7.60 -41.20
CA ASN A 132 23.55 -7.89 -40.14
C ASN A 132 23.77 -6.65 -39.26
N ARG A 133 23.96 -5.48 -39.87
CA ARG A 133 24.07 -4.20 -39.14
C ARG A 133 22.85 -3.92 -38.28
N GLN A 134 21.63 -4.10 -38.81
CA GLN A 134 20.39 -3.86 -38.05
C GLN A 134 20.20 -4.85 -36.91
N ARG A 135 20.58 -6.12 -37.12
CA ARG A 135 20.60 -7.16 -36.08
C ARG A 135 21.61 -6.82 -34.99
N GLU A 136 22.82 -6.42 -35.34
CA GLU A 136 23.85 -6.01 -34.38
C GLU A 136 23.43 -4.77 -33.59
N MET A 137 22.80 -3.78 -34.23
CA MET A 137 22.22 -2.63 -33.52
C MET A 137 21.12 -3.05 -32.55
N SER A 138 20.22 -3.94 -32.97
CA SER A 138 19.16 -4.49 -32.11
C SER A 138 19.72 -5.25 -30.92
N LEU A 139 20.74 -6.10 -31.13
CA LEU A 139 21.42 -6.84 -30.06
C LEU A 139 22.13 -5.90 -29.08
N ARG A 140 22.81 -4.86 -29.57
CA ARG A 140 23.43 -3.85 -28.72
C ARG A 140 22.38 -3.11 -27.88
N HIS A 141 21.26 -2.75 -28.49
CA HIS A 141 20.16 -2.10 -27.78
C HIS A 141 19.59 -3.00 -26.69
N LEU A 142 19.32 -4.27 -27.02
CA LEU A 142 18.78 -5.25 -26.06
C LEU A 142 19.74 -5.49 -24.90
N ARG A 143 21.05 -5.66 -25.17
CA ARG A 143 22.07 -5.79 -24.11
C ARG A 143 22.06 -4.57 -23.19
N LYS A 144 21.93 -3.37 -23.75
CA LYS A 144 21.85 -2.12 -22.97
C LYS A 144 20.59 -2.08 -22.09
N GLN A 145 19.45 -2.55 -22.59
CA GLN A 145 18.22 -2.66 -21.81
C GLN A 145 18.35 -3.67 -20.68
N VAL A 146 18.95 -4.83 -20.94
CA VAL A 146 19.19 -5.87 -19.92
C VAL A 146 20.04 -5.30 -18.79
N THR A 147 21.18 -4.67 -19.09
CA THR A 147 22.04 -4.06 -18.06
C THR A 147 21.29 -3.01 -17.23
N LYS A 148 20.46 -2.18 -17.88
CA LYS A 148 19.66 -1.17 -17.16
C LYS A 148 18.63 -1.81 -16.22
N LEU A 149 17.95 -2.87 -16.67
CA LEU A 149 16.99 -3.58 -15.83
C LEU A 149 17.68 -4.32 -14.69
N ASP A 150 18.88 -4.87 -14.91
CA ASP A 150 19.68 -5.51 -13.87
C ASP A 150 20.09 -4.48 -12.79
N GLU A 151 20.50 -3.28 -13.19
CA GLU A 151 20.81 -2.16 -12.29
C GLU A 151 19.57 -1.70 -11.49
N GLU A 152 18.42 -1.51 -12.16
CA GLU A 152 17.16 -1.15 -11.51
C GLU A 152 16.70 -2.23 -10.51
N THR A 153 16.85 -3.50 -10.86
CA THR A 153 16.52 -4.64 -9.98
C THR A 153 17.43 -4.66 -8.76
N ALA A 154 18.74 -4.45 -8.92
CA ALA A 154 19.68 -4.41 -7.81
C ALA A 154 19.38 -3.26 -6.83
N LEU A 155 19.02 -2.07 -7.35
CA LEU A 155 18.62 -0.93 -6.53
C LEU A 155 17.33 -1.22 -5.76
N LEU A 156 16.34 -1.83 -6.41
CA LEU A 156 15.08 -2.17 -5.75
C LEU A 156 15.27 -3.23 -4.67
N SER A 157 16.05 -4.27 -4.93
CA SER A 157 16.41 -5.29 -3.93
C SER A 157 17.06 -4.67 -2.70
N LYS A 158 17.98 -3.72 -2.88
CA LYS A 158 18.60 -3.01 -1.76
C LYS A 158 17.58 -2.17 -0.97
N HIS A 159 16.62 -1.55 -1.64
CA HIS A 159 15.57 -0.79 -0.96
C HIS A 159 14.66 -1.71 -0.13
N VAL A 160 14.28 -2.86 -0.67
CA VAL A 160 13.51 -3.89 0.05
C VAL A 160 14.26 -4.37 1.28
N GLU A 161 15.56 -4.63 1.16
CA GLU A 161 16.40 -5.03 2.30
C GLU A 161 16.46 -3.95 3.39
N ASN A 162 16.65 -2.69 3.01
CA ASN A 162 16.64 -1.57 3.95
C ASN A 162 15.30 -1.44 4.68
N LEU A 163 14.18 -1.58 3.96
CA LEU A 163 12.84 -1.54 4.55
C LEU A 163 12.59 -2.73 5.49
N ALA A 164 13.04 -3.93 5.12
CA ALA A 164 12.94 -5.11 5.97
C ALA A 164 13.72 -4.93 7.28
N ASN A 165 14.94 -4.39 7.19
CA ASN A 165 15.75 -4.08 8.37
C ASN A 165 15.10 -3.02 9.27
N ALA A 166 14.54 -1.96 8.68
CA ALA A 166 13.80 -0.95 9.43
C ALA A 166 12.55 -1.54 10.10
N GLY A 167 11.81 -2.41 9.41
CA GLY A 167 10.67 -3.14 9.97
C GLY A 167 11.07 -3.98 11.18
N ASN A 168 12.13 -4.79 11.05
CA ASN A 168 12.64 -5.62 12.15
C ASN A 168 13.04 -4.78 13.38
N ASN A 169 13.67 -3.62 13.16
CA ASN A 169 14.03 -2.72 14.26
C ASN A 169 12.80 -2.15 14.97
N LEU A 170 11.78 -1.73 14.22
CA LEU A 170 10.53 -1.23 14.79
C LEU A 170 9.78 -2.33 15.56
N GLU A 171 9.73 -3.55 15.04
CA GLU A 171 9.15 -4.69 15.74
C GLU A 171 9.85 -4.98 17.07
N GLN A 172 11.18 -4.88 17.11
CA GLN A 172 11.95 -5.04 18.35
C GLN A 172 11.66 -3.92 19.35
N GLN A 173 11.53 -2.67 18.87
CA GLN A 173 11.15 -1.53 19.73
C GLN A 173 9.74 -1.70 20.30
N ILE A 174 8.78 -2.16 19.50
CA ILE A 174 7.41 -2.43 19.97
C ILE A 174 7.43 -3.50 21.05
N LYS A 175 8.11 -4.64 20.81
CA LYS A 175 8.23 -5.71 21.81
C LYS A 175 8.87 -5.22 23.12
N ALA A 176 9.90 -4.39 23.03
CA ALA A 176 10.54 -3.81 24.21
C ALA A 176 9.60 -2.87 24.97
N ALA A 177 8.86 -2.01 24.26
CA ALA A 177 7.89 -1.10 24.86
C ALA A 177 6.71 -1.85 25.51
N GLU A 178 6.21 -2.91 24.88
CA GLU A 178 5.15 -3.77 25.44
C GLU A 178 5.62 -4.48 26.71
N ALA A 179 6.86 -4.99 26.73
CA ALA A 179 7.45 -5.60 27.92
C ALA A 179 7.61 -4.58 29.07
N GLN A 180 8.02 -3.36 28.75
CA GLN A 180 8.11 -2.27 29.74
C GLN A 180 6.73 -1.88 30.28
N LEU A 181 5.75 -1.70 29.40
CA LEU A 181 4.37 -1.38 29.80
C LEU A 181 3.81 -2.46 30.73
N SER A 182 4.00 -3.74 30.39
CA SER A 182 3.56 -4.86 31.23
C SER A 182 4.20 -4.84 32.62
N LEU A 183 5.49 -4.47 32.70
CA LEU A 183 6.18 -4.31 33.98
C LEU A 183 5.61 -3.13 34.79
N GLU A 184 5.39 -1.98 34.17
CA GLU A 184 4.82 -0.80 34.82
C GLU A 184 3.38 -1.07 35.31
N GLU A 185 2.56 -1.72 34.48
CA GLU A 185 1.21 -2.15 34.86
C GLU A 185 1.24 -3.11 36.06
N ALA A 186 2.18 -4.05 36.10
CA ALA A 186 2.33 -4.96 37.24
C ALA A 186 2.72 -4.20 38.52
N VAL A 187 3.58 -3.19 38.41
CA VAL A 187 3.95 -2.32 39.54
C VAL A 187 2.76 -1.50 40.03
N VAL A 188 2.00 -0.87 39.13
CA VAL A 188 0.80 -0.10 39.46
C VAL A 188 -0.25 -1.00 40.12
N GLN A 189 -0.53 -2.18 39.55
CA GLN A 189 -1.47 -3.14 40.12
C GLN A 189 -1.05 -3.60 41.52
N LYS A 190 0.25 -3.84 41.74
CA LYS A 190 0.79 -4.18 43.05
C LYS A 190 0.53 -3.03 44.04
N PHE A 191 0.86 -1.81 43.68
CA PHE A 191 0.66 -0.64 44.53
C PHE A 191 -0.82 -0.41 44.87
N CYS A 192 -1.72 -0.50 43.88
CA CYS A 192 -3.16 -0.41 44.10
C CYS A 192 -3.68 -1.47 45.08
N LYS A 193 -3.18 -2.71 45.01
CA LYS A 193 -3.54 -3.77 45.98
C LYS A 193 -3.05 -3.44 47.40
N GLU A 194 -1.84 -2.90 47.54
CA GLU A 194 -1.31 -2.46 48.83
C GLU A 194 -2.13 -1.31 49.42
N LEU A 195 -2.56 -0.34 48.59
CA LEU A 195 -3.43 0.76 48.98
C LEU A 195 -4.82 0.29 49.41
N VAL A 196 -5.45 -0.58 48.62
CA VAL A 196 -6.75 -1.19 48.97
C VAL A 196 -6.67 -1.91 50.31
N THR A 197 -5.59 -2.63 50.55
CA THR A 197 -5.35 -3.32 51.83
C THR A 197 -5.15 -2.32 52.98
N THR A 198 -4.44 -1.22 52.74
CA THR A 198 -4.13 -0.20 53.75
C THR A 198 -5.38 0.58 54.17
N PHE A 199 -6.26 0.90 53.23
CA PHE A 199 -7.45 1.72 53.45
C PHE A 199 -8.76 0.93 53.54
N ALA A 200 -8.72 -0.41 53.59
CA ALA A 200 -9.91 -1.27 53.61
C ALA A 200 -10.93 -0.88 54.71
N ASP A 201 -10.41 -0.43 55.86
CA ASP A 201 -11.19 -0.08 57.05
C ASP A 201 -11.53 1.42 57.16
N LEU A 202 -11.16 2.24 56.17
CA LEU A 202 -11.39 3.68 56.16
C LEU A 202 -12.51 4.06 55.15
N PRO A 203 -13.78 4.17 55.58
CA PRO A 203 -14.83 4.66 54.71
C PRO A 203 -14.70 6.18 54.49
N VAL A 204 -14.94 6.64 53.26
CA VAL A 204 -14.86 8.06 52.89
C VAL A 204 -16.24 8.59 52.48
N PRO A 205 -16.69 9.75 53.00
CA PRO A 205 -18.00 10.31 52.64
C PRO A 205 -18.18 10.61 51.14
N THR A 206 -19.23 10.05 50.55
CA THR A 206 -19.61 10.26 49.14
C THR A 206 -20.49 11.49 48.97
N LEU A 207 -20.34 12.21 47.85
CA LEU A 207 -21.16 13.39 47.53
C LEU A 207 -22.56 13.02 46.98
N ASP A 208 -22.87 11.73 46.80
CA ASP A 208 -24.08 11.32 46.09
C ASP A 208 -25.35 11.63 46.90
N LYS A 209 -26.06 12.68 46.48
CA LYS A 209 -27.36 13.10 47.03
C LYS A 209 -28.52 12.26 46.49
N SER A 210 -28.25 11.28 45.63
CA SER A 210 -29.26 10.42 45.02
C SER A 210 -29.31 9.06 45.69
N THR A 211 -30.14 8.92 46.71
CA THR A 211 -31.10 7.81 46.93
C THR A 211 -31.56 7.75 48.38
N ARG A 212 -32.86 7.47 48.55
CA ARG A 212 -33.51 7.10 49.82
C ARG A 212 -32.89 5.83 50.40
N SER A 213 -31.71 5.89 51.01
CA SER A 213 -31.19 4.78 51.82
C SER A 213 -30.15 5.28 52.83
N PRO A 214 -30.32 5.06 54.15
CA PRO A 214 -29.42 5.60 55.19
C PRO A 214 -28.01 4.99 55.20
N SER A 215 -27.73 3.98 54.36
CA SER A 215 -26.49 3.18 54.40
C SER A 215 -25.49 3.46 53.26
N LYS A 216 -25.77 4.40 52.35
CA LYS A 216 -24.91 4.73 51.18
C LYS A 216 -24.16 6.07 51.27
N GLY A 217 -23.89 6.57 52.49
CA GLY A 217 -23.19 7.86 52.69
C GLY A 217 -21.66 7.78 52.63
N SER A 218 -21.07 6.60 52.47
CA SER A 218 -19.61 6.44 52.47
C SER A 218 -19.15 5.33 51.53
N GLU A 219 -18.12 5.63 50.74
CA GLU A 219 -17.45 4.74 49.80
C GLU A 219 -16.28 4.04 50.48
N ARG A 220 -16.05 2.78 50.10
CA ARG A 220 -14.86 2.00 50.47
C ARG A 220 -14.00 1.81 49.24
N ILE A 221 -12.69 1.76 49.46
CA ILE A 221 -11.71 1.57 48.39
C ILE A 221 -11.85 0.18 47.76
N THR A 222 -11.85 0.12 46.43
CA THR A 222 -11.81 -1.12 45.63
C THR A 222 -10.75 -0.96 44.54
N LEU A 223 -10.31 -2.06 43.91
CA LEU A 223 -9.28 -2.00 42.86
C LEU A 223 -9.68 -1.12 41.66
N SER A 224 -10.97 -1.02 41.35
CA SER A 224 -11.49 -0.16 40.28
C SER A 224 -11.82 1.27 40.72
N SER A 225 -11.77 1.56 42.03
CA SER A 225 -12.12 2.87 42.60
C SER A 225 -10.96 3.53 43.35
N VAL A 226 -9.72 3.02 43.23
CA VAL A 226 -8.56 3.57 43.94
C VAL A 226 -8.39 5.06 43.65
N ASP A 227 -8.40 5.45 42.36
CA ASP A 227 -8.18 6.85 41.98
C ASP A 227 -9.31 7.78 42.41
N SER A 228 -10.58 7.35 42.25
CA SER A 228 -11.74 8.14 42.67
C SER A 228 -11.81 8.29 44.19
N TYR A 229 -11.55 7.21 44.93
CA TYR A 229 -11.48 7.20 46.39
C TYR A 229 -10.37 8.12 46.91
N LEU A 230 -9.15 8.00 46.36
CA LEU A 230 -8.02 8.83 46.79
C LEU A 230 -8.22 10.31 46.45
N SER A 231 -8.77 10.60 45.28
CA SER A 231 -9.13 11.99 44.90
C SER A 231 -10.13 12.59 45.89
N ARG A 232 -11.16 11.81 46.27
CA ARG A 232 -12.16 12.24 47.25
C ARG A 232 -11.56 12.40 48.65
N LEU A 233 -10.71 11.48 49.09
CA LEU A 233 -10.01 11.58 50.36
C LEU A 233 -9.13 12.84 50.41
N ALA A 234 -8.43 13.16 49.32
CA ALA A 234 -7.60 14.35 49.19
C ALA A 234 -8.43 15.64 49.24
N GLU A 235 -9.56 15.69 48.54
CA GLU A 235 -10.50 16.81 48.56
C GLU A 235 -11.01 17.08 49.98
N LEU A 236 -11.49 16.04 50.68
CA LEU A 236 -12.02 16.16 52.04
C LEU A 236 -10.93 16.53 53.05
N SER A 237 -9.72 16.00 52.88
CA SER A 237 -8.55 16.35 53.70
C SER A 237 -8.12 17.81 53.51
N SER A 238 -8.36 18.38 52.33
CA SER A 238 -8.04 19.78 52.01
C SER A 238 -9.11 20.76 52.44
N SER A 239 -10.35 20.31 52.60
CA SER A 239 -11.50 21.14 52.99
C SER A 239 -11.46 21.66 54.43
N GLY A 240 -10.60 21.11 55.30
CA GLY A 240 -10.50 21.44 56.73
C GLY A 240 -11.66 20.95 57.61
N ASN A 241 -12.75 20.50 57.01
CA ASN A 241 -13.96 20.05 57.72
C ASN A 241 -13.88 18.60 58.23
N HIS A 242 -12.85 17.85 57.83
CA HIS A 242 -12.68 16.42 58.10
C HIS A 242 -11.31 16.10 58.75
N GLU A 243 -10.93 16.85 59.78
CA GLU A 243 -9.61 16.71 60.42
C GLU A 243 -9.38 15.33 61.06
N THR A 244 -10.42 14.71 61.59
CA THR A 244 -10.36 13.33 62.14
C THR A 244 -10.12 12.30 61.04
N LEU A 245 -10.74 12.45 59.87
CA LEU A 245 -10.53 11.57 58.72
C LEU A 245 -9.08 11.71 58.21
N ARG A 246 -8.59 12.94 58.13
CA ARG A 246 -7.22 13.26 57.72
C ARG A 246 -6.18 12.64 58.65
N THR A 247 -6.32 12.86 59.96
CA THR A 247 -5.40 12.29 60.96
C THR A 247 -5.41 10.78 60.95
N THR A 248 -6.60 10.17 60.83
CA THR A 248 -6.75 8.70 60.74
C THR A 248 -6.10 8.15 59.47
N ALA A 249 -6.31 8.78 58.31
CA ALA A 249 -5.67 8.37 57.05
C ALA A 249 -4.14 8.43 57.12
N VAL A 250 -3.59 9.47 57.76
CA VAL A 250 -2.14 9.61 57.99
C VAL A 250 -1.61 8.49 58.89
N GLU A 251 -2.33 8.11 59.95
CA GLU A 251 -1.94 6.99 60.81
C GLU A 251 -1.99 5.64 60.08
N PHE A 252 -3.00 5.39 59.25
CA PHE A 252 -3.04 4.19 58.39
C PHE A 252 -1.81 4.09 57.47
N LEU A 253 -1.42 5.19 56.82
CA LEU A 253 -0.23 5.23 55.98
C LEU A 253 1.06 5.00 56.78
N ARG A 254 1.23 5.68 57.92
CA ARG A 254 2.40 5.49 58.79
C ARG A 254 2.51 4.05 59.29
N ALA A 255 1.40 3.45 59.70
CA ALA A 255 1.34 2.08 60.16
C ALA A 255 1.65 1.09 59.02
N ALA A 256 1.12 1.33 57.81
CA ALA A 256 1.38 0.49 56.64
C ALA A 256 2.85 0.56 56.17
N ILE A 257 3.47 1.74 56.21
CA ILE A 257 4.90 1.90 55.90
C ILE A 257 5.75 1.20 56.96
N ARG A 258 5.48 1.44 58.25
CA ARG A 258 6.23 0.81 59.36
C ARG A 258 6.13 -0.72 59.34
N SER A 259 4.96 -1.25 58.99
CA SER A 259 4.71 -2.70 58.88
C SER A 259 5.10 -3.30 57.54
N LYS A 260 5.71 -2.53 56.63
CA LYS A 260 6.10 -2.94 55.27
C LYS A 260 4.94 -3.50 54.42
N LYS A 261 3.70 -3.07 54.70
CA LYS A 261 2.53 -3.37 53.87
C LYS A 261 2.47 -2.49 52.62
N LEU A 262 2.99 -1.27 52.71
CA LEU A 262 3.19 -0.36 51.58
C LEU A 262 4.66 -0.48 51.12
N THR A 263 4.97 -1.55 50.41
CA THR A 263 6.37 -1.92 50.10
C THR A 263 7.02 -0.92 49.13
N MET A 264 6.23 -0.26 48.29
CA MET A 264 6.71 0.73 47.31
C MET A 264 7.10 2.08 47.94
N CYS A 265 6.66 2.37 49.18
CA CYS A 265 6.97 3.63 49.88
C CYS A 265 7.97 3.45 51.03
N SER A 266 8.45 2.22 51.21
CA SER A 266 9.47 1.86 52.19
C SER A 266 10.84 1.83 51.52
N THR A 267 11.36 2.98 51.12
CA THR A 267 12.79 3.16 50.79
C THR A 267 13.57 3.55 52.03
#